data_AF-A0AAD3HQG9-F1
#
_entry.id   AF-A0AAD3HQG9-F1
#
_cell.length_a   1.000
_cell.length_b   1.000
_cell.length_c   1.000
_cell.angle_alpha   90.00
_cell.angle_beta   90.00
_cell.angle_gamma   90.00
#
_symmetry.space_group_name_H-M   'P 1'
#
loop_
_entity.id
_entity.type
_entity.pdbx_description
1 polymer ?
#
loop_
_entity_poly.entity_id
_entity_poly.type
_entity_poly.pdbx_seq_one_letter_code
_entity_poly.pdbx_strand_id
1 'polypeptide(L)'
;GYRRVFWQGSTDHRGTPKRPGRTVTLTADNDPCAITWGVAYQLAGSPEEQATTLSYLEWREKEYDVRQYVDICRADGSVAIRGALVYIASPSNRNYLGPADLGDIAVQIATSKGPSGPNYEYLFKLADAMRTMRIPLDADLHSLEEAVRQELSTRRTTASVAGTGCDLASPALAAAATSAGRALLREDGEQVEDDDDEEEQEEEEEVVELDHHVDYRRRHQQGLRMMQAGHVSQQQAQPQQHQQEQRQLEQAKQQGEERQQQHGQQQQQQGAVVCGGDSV
;
A
#
# COMPACT_ATOMS: atom_id res chain seq x y z
N GLY A 1 -5.19 -22.31 -5.01
CA GLY A 1 -4.74 -21.27 -5.95
C GLY A 1 -3.49 -20.59 -5.43
N TYR A 2 -3.64 -19.73 -4.43
CA TYR A 2 -2.51 -19.12 -3.72
C TYR A 2 -2.84 -18.98 -2.23
N ARG A 3 -1.82 -19.09 -1.37
CA ARG A 3 -1.89 -18.72 0.06
C ARG A 3 -1.08 -17.48 0.34
N ARG A 4 -1.59 -16.65 1.26
CA ARG A 4 -0.84 -15.54 1.85
C ARG A 4 0.07 -16.08 2.94
N VAL A 5 1.35 -15.75 2.88
CA VAL A 5 2.36 -16.22 3.84
C VAL A 5 3.30 -15.09 4.25
N PHE A 6 3.77 -15.10 5.51
CA PHE A 6 4.70 -14.09 6.05
C PHE A 6 6.17 -14.50 5.83
N TRP A 7 6.49 -14.83 4.59
CA TRP A 7 7.80 -15.38 4.20
C TRP A 7 8.71 -14.36 3.52
N GLN A 8 8.23 -13.13 3.29
CA GLN A 8 9.05 -12.07 2.74
C GLN A 8 9.69 -11.25 3.85
N GLY A 9 11.00 -11.09 3.76
CA GLY A 9 11.80 -10.21 4.59
C GLY A 9 11.56 -8.76 4.20
N SER A 10 11.42 -7.88 5.20
CA SER A 10 11.38 -6.43 4.99
C SER A 10 12.58 -5.79 5.65
N THR A 11 13.51 -5.30 4.85
CA THR A 11 14.80 -4.71 5.28
C THR A 11 14.78 -3.18 5.27
N ASP A 12 13.79 -2.56 4.65
CA ASP A 12 13.71 -1.11 4.38
C ASP A 12 12.43 -0.44 4.95
N HIS A 13 11.41 -1.24 5.30
CA HIS A 13 10.14 -0.73 5.81
C HIS A 13 9.84 -1.17 7.24
N ARG A 14 9.70 -2.49 7.46
CA ARG A 14 9.24 -3.08 8.74
C ARG A 14 10.36 -3.74 9.54
N GLY A 15 11.57 -3.74 9.01
CA GLY A 15 12.80 -4.10 9.71
C GLY A 15 13.96 -3.27 9.19
N THR A 16 15.16 -3.81 9.38
CA THR A 16 16.43 -3.28 8.88
C THR A 16 17.20 -4.39 8.15
N PRO A 17 18.26 -4.12 7.39
CA PRO A 17 19.08 -5.17 6.78
C PRO A 17 19.62 -6.17 7.80
N LYS A 18 20.09 -5.67 8.96
CA LYS A 18 20.60 -6.50 10.06
C LYS A 18 19.51 -7.23 10.84
N ARG A 19 18.28 -6.72 10.85
CA ARG A 19 17.13 -7.28 11.59
C ARG A 19 15.86 -7.15 10.74
N PRO A 20 15.69 -8.03 9.74
CA PRO A 20 14.54 -7.94 8.84
C PRO A 20 13.23 -8.15 9.58
N GLY A 21 12.19 -7.45 9.13
CA GLY A 21 10.81 -7.78 9.44
C GLY A 21 10.31 -8.93 8.59
N ARG A 22 9.10 -9.41 8.86
CA ARG A 22 8.31 -10.29 8.00
C ARG A 22 7.08 -9.57 7.48
N THR A 23 6.91 -9.58 6.16
CA THR A 23 5.76 -9.09 5.40
C THR A 23 5.19 -10.21 4.53
N VAL A 24 4.03 -9.95 3.90
CA VAL A 24 3.36 -10.99 3.12
C VAL A 24 3.99 -11.19 1.75
N THR A 25 3.94 -12.41 1.26
CA THR A 25 4.02 -12.78 -0.16
C THR A 25 2.94 -13.82 -0.44
N LEU A 26 2.79 -14.22 -1.70
CA LEU A 26 1.90 -15.30 -2.11
C LEU A 26 2.72 -16.54 -2.48
N THR A 27 2.28 -17.70 -2.01
CA THR A 27 2.80 -18.99 -2.47
C THR A 27 1.72 -19.70 -3.27
N ALA A 28 2.09 -20.28 -4.40
CA ALA A 28 1.18 -21.11 -5.19
C ALA A 28 0.82 -22.36 -4.36
N ASP A 29 -0.45 -22.73 -4.36
CA ASP A 29 -0.93 -23.92 -3.68
C ASP A 29 -1.88 -24.71 -4.58
N ASN A 30 -1.52 -25.98 -4.75
CA ASN A 30 -2.24 -26.97 -5.54
C ASN A 30 -3.56 -27.38 -4.87
N ASP A 31 -3.75 -27.07 -3.59
CA ASP A 31 -5.04 -27.21 -2.93
C ASP A 31 -6.09 -26.30 -3.63
N PRO A 32 -7.16 -26.88 -4.21
CA PRO A 32 -8.23 -26.10 -4.81
C PRO A 32 -8.97 -25.24 -3.78
N CYS A 33 -8.88 -25.56 -2.49
CA CYS A 33 -9.43 -24.78 -1.39
C CYS A 33 -8.51 -23.65 -0.92
N ALA A 34 -7.26 -23.56 -1.42
CA ALA A 34 -6.37 -22.46 -1.08
C ALA A 34 -6.84 -21.15 -1.73
N ILE A 35 -7.48 -20.32 -0.90
CA ILE A 35 -8.08 -19.03 -1.26
C ILE A 35 -7.32 -17.94 -0.53
N THR A 36 -6.90 -16.91 -1.27
CA THR A 36 -6.41 -15.67 -0.69
C THR A 36 -7.38 -14.55 -1.01
N TRP A 37 -7.95 -13.95 0.03
CA TRP A 37 -8.84 -12.81 -0.11
C TRP A 37 -8.05 -11.50 -0.24
N GLY A 38 -8.56 -10.58 -1.05
CA GLY A 38 -7.89 -9.31 -1.29
C GLY A 38 -8.78 -8.32 -2.02
N VAL A 39 -8.15 -7.26 -2.53
CA VAL A 39 -8.81 -6.20 -3.29
C VAL A 39 -8.08 -6.03 -4.60
N ALA A 40 -8.85 -5.90 -5.69
CA ALA A 40 -8.34 -5.50 -6.99
C ALA A 40 -8.55 -3.99 -7.16
N TYR A 41 -7.51 -3.29 -7.60
CA TYR A 41 -7.60 -1.87 -7.94
C TYR A 41 -7.49 -1.70 -9.45
N GLN A 42 -8.41 -0.93 -10.04
CA GLN A 42 -8.33 -0.51 -11.42
C GLN A 42 -7.56 0.81 -11.49
N LEU A 43 -6.52 0.88 -12.33
CA LEU A 43 -5.81 2.13 -12.59
C LEU A 43 -6.75 3.09 -13.33
N ALA A 44 -6.89 4.31 -12.82
CA ALA A 44 -7.70 5.36 -13.41
C ALA A 44 -6.85 6.25 -14.34
N GLY A 45 -7.53 7.06 -15.15
CA GLY A 45 -6.89 8.05 -16.03
C GLY A 45 -6.53 7.53 -17.42
N SER A 46 -5.86 8.40 -18.17
CA SER A 46 -5.31 8.13 -19.50
C SER A 46 -4.22 7.05 -19.48
N PRO A 47 -3.87 6.46 -20.65
CA PRO A 47 -2.80 5.46 -20.72
C PRO A 47 -1.45 5.94 -20.15
N GLU A 48 -1.13 7.22 -20.28
CA GLU A 48 0.11 7.82 -19.75
C GLU A 48 0.08 7.91 -18.21
N GLU A 49 -1.05 8.28 -17.63
CA GLU A 49 -1.24 8.31 -16.16
C GLU A 49 -1.21 6.90 -15.56
N GLN A 50 -1.82 5.93 -16.26
CA GLN A 50 -1.75 4.52 -15.88
C GLN A 50 -0.31 3.99 -15.94
N ALA A 51 0.43 4.30 -17.00
CA ALA A 51 1.84 3.93 -17.14
C ALA A 51 2.69 4.57 -16.03
N THR A 52 2.45 5.83 -15.71
CA THR A 52 3.12 6.53 -14.59
C THR A 52 2.84 5.85 -13.25
N THR A 53 1.59 5.49 -13.01
CA THR A 53 1.18 4.77 -11.79
C THR A 53 1.84 3.40 -11.72
N LEU A 54 1.92 2.69 -12.84
CA LEU A 54 2.56 1.38 -12.92
C LEU A 54 4.06 1.48 -12.65
N SER A 55 4.77 2.45 -13.24
CA SER A 55 6.18 2.71 -12.96
C SER A 55 6.45 3.02 -11.48
N TYR A 56 5.53 3.74 -10.83
CA TYR A 56 5.59 3.94 -9.38
C TYR A 56 5.45 2.62 -8.61
N LEU A 57 4.51 1.76 -8.99
CA LEU A 57 4.34 0.45 -8.37
C LEU A 57 5.57 -0.43 -8.58
N GLU A 58 6.17 -0.45 -9.77
CA GLU A 58 7.42 -1.20 -10.01
C GLU A 58 8.53 -0.76 -9.05
N TRP A 59 8.69 0.55 -8.84
CA TRP A 59 9.71 1.05 -7.92
C TRP A 59 9.37 0.72 -6.46
N ARG A 60 8.10 0.83 -6.06
CA ARG A 60 7.68 0.52 -4.69
C ARG A 60 7.79 -0.97 -4.36
N GLU A 61 7.45 -1.82 -5.34
CA GLU A 61 7.46 -3.28 -5.20
C GLU A 61 8.76 -3.90 -5.72
N LYS A 62 9.84 -3.11 -5.87
CA LYS A 62 11.15 -3.56 -6.37
C LYS A 62 11.77 -4.69 -5.57
N GLU A 63 11.33 -4.88 -4.33
CA GLU A 63 11.75 -5.95 -3.44
C GLU A 63 11.03 -7.29 -3.73
N TYR A 64 10.10 -7.32 -4.69
CA TYR A 64 9.49 -8.52 -5.25
C TYR A 64 10.07 -8.79 -6.64
N ASP A 65 10.27 -10.05 -7.01
CA ASP A 65 10.96 -10.47 -8.23
C ASP A 65 10.03 -11.05 -9.32
N VAL A 66 8.77 -11.34 -8.98
CA VAL A 66 7.81 -11.94 -9.91
C VAL A 66 6.58 -11.06 -10.11
N ARG A 67 6.31 -10.72 -11.37
CA ARG A 67 5.04 -10.17 -11.83
C ARG A 67 4.16 -11.32 -12.32
N GLN A 68 3.05 -11.56 -11.63
CA GLN A 68 2.11 -12.60 -12.00
C GLN A 68 0.77 -11.96 -12.39
N TYR A 69 0.16 -12.49 -13.45
CA TYR A 69 -1.21 -12.15 -13.83
C TYR A 69 -2.13 -13.28 -13.37
N VAL A 70 -3.12 -12.95 -12.54
CA VAL A 70 -4.05 -13.91 -11.95
C VAL A 70 -5.50 -13.53 -12.23
N ASP A 71 -6.36 -14.54 -12.36
CA ASP A 71 -7.79 -14.36 -12.36
C ASP A 71 -8.29 -14.19 -10.92
N ILE A 72 -9.11 -13.17 -10.68
CA ILE A 72 -9.73 -12.92 -9.38
C ILE A 72 -11.16 -13.43 -9.43
N CYS A 73 -11.48 -14.35 -8.53
CA CYS A 73 -12.79 -14.98 -8.46
C CYS A 73 -13.68 -14.32 -7.39
N ARG A 74 -15.00 -14.38 -7.60
CA ARG A 74 -15.99 -14.11 -6.54
C ARG A 74 -16.06 -15.29 -5.57
N ALA A 75 -16.78 -15.09 -4.47
CA ALA A 75 -17.01 -16.12 -3.47
C ALA A 75 -17.69 -17.39 -4.01
N ASP A 76 -18.44 -17.28 -5.11
CA ASP A 76 -19.09 -18.42 -5.79
C ASP A 76 -18.17 -19.15 -6.79
N GLY A 77 -16.89 -18.77 -6.87
CA GLY A 77 -15.90 -19.34 -7.77
C GLY A 77 -15.93 -18.80 -9.20
N SER A 78 -16.89 -17.92 -9.55
CA SER A 78 -16.93 -17.29 -10.86
C SER A 78 -15.79 -16.27 -11.02
N VAL A 79 -15.16 -16.22 -12.19
CA VAL A 79 -14.12 -15.22 -12.48
C VAL A 79 -14.77 -13.83 -12.54
N ALA A 80 -14.31 -12.93 -11.67
CA ALA A 80 -14.75 -11.53 -11.61
C ALA A 80 -13.90 -10.62 -12.49
N ILE A 81 -12.58 -10.81 -12.43
CA ILE A 81 -11.58 -10.00 -13.13
C ILE A 81 -10.55 -10.96 -13.70
N ARG A 82 -10.17 -10.76 -14.96
CA ARG A 82 -9.13 -11.55 -15.62
C ARG A 82 -7.81 -10.80 -15.64
N GLY A 83 -6.72 -11.54 -15.43
CA GLY A 83 -5.37 -11.01 -15.59
C GLY A 83 -5.08 -9.77 -14.73
N ALA A 84 -5.44 -9.80 -13.45
CA ALA A 84 -5.01 -8.79 -12.50
C ALA A 84 -3.53 -9.00 -12.16
N LEU A 85 -2.74 -7.92 -12.19
CA LEU A 85 -1.32 -7.95 -11.82
C LEU A 85 -1.17 -8.09 -10.30
N VAL A 86 -0.28 -8.99 -9.88
CA VAL A 86 0.18 -9.13 -8.50
C VAL A 86 1.70 -9.29 -8.48
N TYR A 87 2.34 -8.71 -7.46
CA TYR A 87 3.76 -8.85 -7.18
C TYR A 87 3.97 -9.95 -6.16
N ILE A 88 4.87 -10.89 -6.46
CA ILE A 88 5.17 -12.06 -5.64
C ILE A 88 6.68 -12.13 -5.43
N ALA A 89 7.07 -12.47 -4.22
CA ALA A 89 8.45 -12.78 -3.90
C ALA A 89 8.61 -14.30 -4.01
N SER A 90 9.37 -14.71 -5.01
CA SER A 90 9.69 -16.11 -5.25
C SER A 90 10.70 -16.62 -4.22
N PRO A 91 10.87 -17.95 -4.10
CA PRO A 91 11.94 -18.52 -3.28
C PRO A 91 13.37 -18.09 -3.66
N SER A 92 13.56 -17.55 -4.87
CA SER A 92 14.86 -17.05 -5.34
C SER A 92 15.11 -15.58 -4.98
N ASN A 93 14.11 -14.87 -4.43
CA ASN A 93 14.24 -13.48 -4.04
C ASN A 93 15.22 -13.34 -2.86
N ARG A 94 16.13 -12.34 -2.91
CA ARG A 94 17.16 -12.14 -1.88
C ARG A 94 16.60 -11.94 -0.46
N ASN A 95 15.39 -11.40 -0.38
CA ASN A 95 14.69 -11.14 0.87
C ASN A 95 13.69 -12.25 1.23
N TYR A 96 13.63 -13.36 0.49
CA TYR A 96 12.77 -14.48 0.83
C TYR A 96 13.32 -15.23 2.05
N LEU A 97 12.63 -15.10 3.19
CA LEU A 97 12.98 -15.78 4.44
C LEU A 97 12.39 -17.19 4.53
N GLY A 98 11.40 -17.49 3.69
CA GLY A 98 10.77 -18.80 3.62
C GLY A 98 9.91 -19.18 4.84
N PRO A 99 9.41 -20.43 4.84
CA PRO A 99 8.65 -21.01 5.93
C PRO A 99 9.47 -21.08 7.21
N ALA A 100 8.81 -20.82 8.33
CA ALA A 100 9.34 -20.96 9.68
C ALA A 100 8.20 -21.29 10.64
N ASP A 101 8.55 -21.75 11.84
CA ASP A 101 7.55 -22.03 12.88
C ASP A 101 6.77 -20.77 13.26
N LEU A 102 5.48 -20.94 13.56
CA LEU A 102 4.58 -19.83 13.89
C LEU A 102 5.13 -18.97 15.04
N GLY A 103 5.72 -19.61 16.06
CA GLY A 103 6.35 -18.93 17.19
C GLY A 103 7.53 -18.07 16.78
N ASP A 104 8.40 -18.57 15.91
CA ASP A 104 9.57 -17.82 15.42
C ASP A 104 9.18 -16.62 14.56
N ILE A 105 8.21 -16.83 13.67
CA ILE A 105 7.61 -15.74 12.87
C ILE A 105 7.01 -14.69 13.82
N ALA A 106 6.29 -15.12 14.86
CA ALA A 106 5.67 -14.21 15.82
C ALA A 106 6.70 -13.41 16.62
N VAL A 107 7.77 -14.05 17.09
CA VAL A 107 8.89 -13.39 17.79
C VAL A 107 9.56 -12.35 16.89
N GLN A 108 9.83 -12.71 15.64
CA GLN A 108 10.43 -11.78 14.69
C GLN A 108 9.52 -10.56 14.45
N ILE A 109 8.23 -10.77 14.16
CA ILE A 109 7.27 -9.68 13.94
C ILE A 109 7.08 -8.81 15.20
N ALA A 110 7.08 -9.42 16.39
CA ALA A 110 6.92 -8.68 17.65
C ALA A 110 8.12 -7.76 17.95
N THR A 111 9.30 -8.07 17.42
CA THR A 111 10.56 -7.39 17.80
C THR A 111 11.21 -6.55 16.70
N SER A 112 10.88 -6.81 15.43
CA SER A 112 11.40 -6.05 14.30
C SER A 112 10.71 -4.69 14.17
N LYS A 113 11.51 -3.68 13.79
CA LYS A 113 11.06 -2.32 13.54
C LYS A 113 11.94 -1.73 12.45
N GLY A 114 11.29 -1.11 11.46
CA GLY A 114 11.97 -0.37 10.41
C GLY A 114 11.52 1.09 10.34
N PRO A 115 11.94 1.82 9.30
CA PRO A 115 11.57 3.21 9.06
C PRO A 115 10.06 3.46 9.02
N SER A 116 9.26 2.47 8.60
CA SER A 116 7.80 2.55 8.53
C SER A 116 7.10 2.16 9.85
N GLY A 117 7.87 1.95 10.92
CA GLY A 117 7.39 1.62 12.26
C GLY A 117 7.55 0.13 12.62
N PRO A 118 7.00 -0.29 13.77
CA PRO A 118 7.07 -1.66 14.23
C PRO A 118 6.42 -2.63 13.24
N ASN A 119 6.94 -3.85 13.15
CA ASN A 119 6.42 -4.85 12.22
C ASN A 119 5.04 -5.37 12.63
N TYR A 120 4.76 -5.54 13.93
CA TYR A 120 3.44 -5.98 14.39
C TYR A 120 2.30 -5.06 13.94
N GLU A 121 2.55 -3.76 13.75
CA GLU A 121 1.52 -2.85 13.24
C GLU A 121 1.07 -3.21 11.83
N TYR A 122 1.99 -3.69 10.99
CA TYR A 122 1.66 -4.14 9.64
C TYR A 122 0.69 -5.33 9.69
N LEU A 123 1.00 -6.33 10.52
CA LEU A 123 0.16 -7.50 10.72
C LEU A 123 -1.22 -7.11 11.24
N PHE A 124 -1.30 -6.26 12.25
CA PHE A 124 -2.58 -5.84 12.83
C PHE A 124 -3.41 -5.00 11.87
N LYS A 125 -2.80 -4.08 11.12
CA LYS A 125 -3.49 -3.30 10.08
C LYS A 125 -4.06 -4.20 8.98
N LEU A 126 -3.33 -5.25 8.58
CA LEU A 126 -3.82 -6.23 7.62
C LEU A 126 -5.01 -7.02 8.18
N ALA A 127 -4.91 -7.54 9.42
CA ALA A 127 -6.01 -8.25 10.07
C ALA A 127 -7.25 -7.36 10.26
N ASP A 128 -7.05 -6.10 10.66
CA ASP A 128 -8.11 -5.10 10.77
C ASP A 128 -8.80 -4.82 9.43
N ALA A 129 -8.03 -4.71 8.34
CA ALA A 129 -8.56 -4.52 7.00
C ALA A 129 -9.41 -5.73 6.55
N MET A 130 -8.94 -6.96 6.78
CA MET A 130 -9.70 -8.18 6.48
C MET A 130 -11.04 -8.21 7.23
N ARG A 131 -11.03 -7.91 8.54
CA ARG A 131 -12.23 -7.81 9.38
C ARG A 131 -13.18 -6.71 8.90
N THR A 132 -12.65 -5.54 8.54
CA THR A 132 -13.43 -4.39 8.05
C THR A 132 -14.15 -4.71 6.74
N MET A 133 -13.49 -5.43 5.84
CA MET A 133 -14.08 -5.88 4.57
C MET A 133 -15.06 -7.06 4.72
N ARG A 134 -15.28 -7.56 5.95
CA ARG A 134 -16.14 -8.72 6.26
C ARG A 134 -15.73 -9.96 5.46
N ILE A 135 -14.44 -10.10 5.22
CA ILE A 135 -13.86 -11.27 4.59
C ILE A 135 -13.91 -12.44 5.59
N PRO A 136 -14.20 -13.69 5.14
CA PRO A 136 -14.13 -14.87 5.99
C PRO A 136 -12.79 -14.99 6.72
N LEU A 137 -12.80 -15.66 7.88
CA LEU A 137 -11.60 -15.80 8.70
C LEU A 137 -10.47 -16.48 7.92
N ASP A 138 -9.37 -15.75 7.76
CA ASP A 138 -8.08 -16.28 7.29
C ASP A 138 -7.36 -16.89 8.51
N ALA A 139 -7.40 -18.23 8.61
CA ALA A 139 -6.95 -18.96 9.80
C ALA A 139 -5.46 -18.78 10.08
N ASP A 140 -4.64 -18.74 9.03
CA ASP A 140 -3.18 -18.56 9.14
C ASP A 140 -2.86 -17.14 9.62
N LEU A 141 -3.50 -16.13 9.03
CA LEU A 141 -3.35 -14.73 9.47
C LEU A 141 -3.82 -14.54 10.92
N HIS A 142 -4.95 -15.14 11.29
CA HIS A 142 -5.50 -15.03 12.64
C HIS A 142 -4.61 -15.70 13.69
N SER A 143 -4.13 -16.92 13.41
CA SER A 143 -3.22 -17.64 14.31
C SER A 143 -1.93 -16.85 14.54
N LEU A 144 -1.40 -16.21 13.49
CA LEU A 144 -0.22 -15.35 13.60
C LEU A 144 -0.51 -14.05 14.38
N GLU A 145 -1.67 -13.41 14.15
CA GLU A 145 -2.11 -12.25 14.93
C GLU A 145 -2.15 -12.58 16.43
N GLU A 146 -2.74 -13.72 16.81
CA GLU A 146 -2.83 -14.16 18.21
C GLU A 146 -1.45 -14.44 18.81
N ALA A 147 -0.59 -15.18 18.10
CA ALA A 147 0.76 -15.48 18.56
C ALA A 147 1.58 -14.19 18.80
N VAL A 148 1.51 -13.21 17.89
CA VAL A 148 2.19 -11.92 18.05
C VAL A 148 1.63 -11.13 19.24
N ARG A 149 0.31 -11.16 19.48
CA ARG A 149 -0.30 -10.51 20.67
C ARG A 149 0.20 -11.14 21.97
N GLN A 150 0.27 -12.48 22.03
CA GLN A 150 0.78 -13.20 23.20
C GLN A 150 2.25 -12.86 23.46
N GLU A 151 3.07 -12.81 22.41
CA GLU A 151 4.48 -12.45 22.52
C GLU A 151 4.68 -11.02 23.04
N LEU A 152 3.94 -10.05 22.49
CA LEU A 152 3.97 -8.67 22.97
C LEU A 152 3.51 -8.53 24.42
N SER A 153 2.49 -9.31 24.83
CA SER A 153 2.01 -9.34 26.21
C SER A 153 3.08 -9.90 27.16
N THR A 154 3.69 -11.03 26.81
CA THR A 154 4.75 -11.68 27.60
C THR A 154 5.92 -10.72 27.83
N ARG A 155 6.35 -10.01 26.79
CA ARG A 155 7.43 -9.01 26.86
C ARG A 155 7.09 -7.81 27.75
N ARG A 156 5.84 -7.36 27.74
CA ARG A 156 5.39 -6.27 28.63
C ARG A 156 5.43 -6.70 30.10
N THR A 157 5.03 -7.94 30.38
CA THR A 157 5.10 -8.50 31.74
C THR A 157 6.55 -8.65 32.22
N THR A 158 7.43 -9.23 31.40
CA THR A 158 8.85 -9.39 31.79
C THR A 158 9.56 -8.07 32.00
N ALA A 159 9.29 -7.06 31.15
CA ALA A 159 9.82 -5.71 31.32
C ALA A 159 9.32 -5.03 32.60
N SER A 160 8.05 -5.24 32.97
CA SER A 160 7.48 -4.70 34.22
C SER A 160 8.10 -5.35 35.47
N VAL A 161 8.36 -6.66 35.43
CA VAL A 161 8.99 -7.38 36.54
C VAL A 161 10.46 -6.96 36.70
N ALA A 162 11.19 -6.79 35.60
CA ALA A 162 12.58 -6.32 35.62
C ALA A 162 12.72 -4.85 36.07
N GLY A 163 11.72 -4.00 35.80
CA GLY A 163 11.69 -2.60 36.25
C GLY A 163 11.27 -2.41 37.72
N THR A 164 10.67 -3.43 38.34
CA THR A 164 10.26 -3.40 39.75
C THR A 164 11.31 -4.07 40.63
N GLY A 165 12.55 -3.60 40.54
CA GLY A 165 13.64 -3.99 41.43
C GLY A 165 13.36 -3.56 42.87
N CYS A 166 12.63 -4.41 43.59
CA CYS A 166 12.63 -4.44 45.05
C CYS A 166 13.88 -5.20 45.48
N ASP A 167 14.74 -4.52 46.25
CA ASP A 167 15.78 -5.11 47.07
C ASP A 167 15.22 -6.25 47.91
N LEU A 168 15.43 -7.50 47.51
CA LEU A 168 15.64 -8.61 48.42
C LEU A 168 16.54 -9.66 47.75
N ALA A 169 17.78 -9.67 48.18
CA ALA A 169 18.76 -10.70 47.87
C ALA A 169 18.29 -12.08 48.32
N SER A 170 18.48 -13.09 47.46
CA SER A 170 19.06 -14.37 47.90
C SER A 170 19.72 -15.10 46.72
N PRO A 171 21.00 -15.49 46.82
CA PRO A 171 21.72 -16.16 45.75
C PRO A 171 21.65 -17.67 45.92
N ALA A 172 20.88 -18.37 45.08
CA ALA A 172 20.97 -19.83 44.96
C ALA A 172 20.32 -20.35 43.67
N LEU A 173 21.00 -20.18 42.52
CA LEU A 173 21.10 -21.23 41.48
C LEU A 173 22.06 -20.76 40.36
N ALA A 174 23.35 -20.77 40.65
CA ALA A 174 24.40 -20.67 39.63
C ALA A 174 25.40 -21.81 39.86
N ALA A 175 25.05 -23.01 39.41
CA ALA A 175 25.97 -24.15 39.30
C ALA A 175 25.35 -25.25 38.43
N ALA A 176 25.63 -25.24 37.12
CA ALA A 176 25.72 -26.44 36.29
C ALA A 176 26.11 -26.07 34.85
N ALA A 177 27.42 -26.01 34.57
CA ALA A 177 28.00 -26.43 33.29
C ALA A 177 29.53 -26.28 33.35
N THR A 178 30.21 -27.30 33.86
CA THR A 178 31.65 -27.50 33.64
C THR A 178 31.87 -28.90 33.08
N SER A 179 32.78 -28.96 32.09
CA SER A 179 33.57 -30.11 31.61
C SER A 179 33.06 -30.93 30.42
N ALA A 180 33.62 -30.62 29.25
CA ALA A 180 34.39 -31.51 28.36
C ALA A 180 34.74 -30.69 27.09
N GLY A 181 35.93 -30.63 26.52
CA GLY A 181 37.20 -31.30 26.74
C GLY A 181 38.30 -30.54 25.97
N ARG A 182 39.55 -30.84 26.30
CA ARG A 182 40.77 -30.16 25.87
C ARG A 182 41.40 -30.83 24.63
N ALA A 183 42.14 -30.02 23.86
CA ALA A 183 43.19 -30.32 22.88
C ALA A 183 42.70 -30.47 21.41
N LEU A 184 43.23 -29.74 20.43
CA LEU A 184 44.61 -29.77 19.93
C LEU A 184 44.92 -28.55 19.05
N LEU A 185 46.16 -28.05 19.14
CA LEU A 185 46.74 -27.04 18.27
C LEU A 185 47.08 -27.63 16.90
N ARG A 186 46.86 -26.83 15.85
CA ARG A 186 47.65 -26.86 14.62
C ARG A 186 47.66 -25.46 14.02
N GLU A 187 48.86 -24.89 13.96
CA GLU A 187 49.21 -23.77 13.10
C GLU A 187 49.27 -24.27 11.67
N ASP A 188 48.69 -23.53 10.73
CA ASP A 188 49.19 -23.36 9.37
C ASP A 188 48.57 -22.06 8.86
N GLY A 189 49.42 -21.13 8.43
CA GLY A 189 49.04 -19.81 7.97
C GLY A 189 48.57 -19.84 6.53
N GLU A 190 47.55 -19.05 6.24
CA GLU A 190 47.22 -18.63 4.89
C GLU A 190 46.83 -17.15 4.92
N GLN A 191 47.43 -16.38 4.04
CA GLN A 191 47.26 -14.95 3.89
C GLN A 191 45.83 -14.65 3.42
N VAL A 192 45.16 -13.70 4.06
CA VAL A 192 43.94 -13.08 3.52
C VAL A 192 44.35 -11.69 3.06
N GLU A 193 44.29 -11.48 1.75
CA GLU A 193 44.44 -10.19 1.08
C GLU A 193 43.13 -9.41 1.20
N ASP A 194 43.25 -8.16 1.64
CA ASP A 194 42.45 -6.95 1.34
C ASP A 194 40.94 -7.11 1.06
N ASP A 195 40.11 -6.82 2.08
CA ASP A 195 38.63 -6.70 2.05
C ASP A 195 38.17 -5.22 2.18
N ASP A 196 38.96 -4.24 1.72
CA ASP A 196 38.63 -2.80 1.90
C ASP A 196 37.76 -2.21 0.75
N ASP A 197 37.53 -2.93 -0.36
CA ASP A 197 36.82 -2.40 -1.54
C ASP A 197 35.30 -2.70 -1.58
N GLU A 198 34.79 -3.63 -0.76
CA GLU A 198 33.35 -3.97 -0.72
C GLU A 198 32.54 -3.06 0.22
N GLU A 199 33.11 -2.61 1.35
CA GLU A 199 32.42 -1.70 2.29
C GLU A 199 32.18 -0.30 1.68
N GLU A 200 33.11 0.23 0.87
CA GLU A 200 32.92 1.54 0.21
C GLU A 200 31.84 1.51 -0.89
N GLN A 201 31.64 0.38 -1.57
CA GLN A 201 30.59 0.21 -2.58
C GLN A 201 29.18 0.13 -1.96
N GLU A 202 29.05 -0.52 -0.80
CA GLU A 202 27.78 -0.57 -0.06
C GLU A 202 27.38 0.82 0.48
N GLU A 203 28.35 1.62 0.96
CA GLU A 203 28.09 2.99 1.42
C GLU A 203 27.73 3.94 0.26
N GLU A 204 28.38 3.83 -0.90
CA GLU A 204 28.01 4.64 -2.07
C GLU A 204 26.63 4.30 -2.63
N GLU A 205 26.24 3.01 -2.69
CA GLU A 205 24.87 2.62 -3.07
C GLU A 205 23.83 3.15 -2.07
N GLU A 206 24.10 3.11 -0.76
CA GLU A 206 23.19 3.62 0.28
C GLU A 206 22.99 5.16 0.18
N VAL A 207 24.05 5.91 -0.14
CA VAL A 207 23.99 7.38 -0.31
C VAL A 207 23.25 7.77 -1.59
N VAL A 208 23.44 7.02 -2.69
CA VAL A 208 22.67 7.22 -3.94
C VAL A 208 21.19 6.86 -3.73
N GLU A 209 20.88 5.82 -2.96
CA GLU A 209 19.50 5.42 -2.66
C GLU A 209 18.76 6.46 -1.77
N LEU A 210 19.48 7.09 -0.83
CA LEU A 210 18.97 8.17 0.03
C LEU A 210 18.68 9.48 -0.73
N ASP A 211 19.54 9.88 -1.68
CA ASP A 211 19.34 11.13 -2.43
C ASP A 211 18.16 11.02 -3.41
N HIS A 212 17.99 9.85 -4.03
CA HIS A 212 16.78 9.52 -4.79
C HIS A 212 15.51 9.50 -3.91
N HIS A 213 15.62 9.06 -2.65
CA HIS A 213 14.48 9.02 -1.72
C HIS A 213 14.01 10.42 -1.30
N VAL A 214 14.92 11.37 -1.10
CA VAL A 214 14.59 12.77 -0.76
C VAL A 214 13.99 13.49 -1.98
N ASP A 215 14.58 13.31 -3.15
CA ASP A 215 14.10 13.93 -4.39
C ASP A 215 12.75 13.35 -4.84
N TYR A 216 12.54 12.05 -4.62
CA TYR A 216 11.25 11.40 -4.84
C TYR A 216 10.17 11.87 -3.86
N ARG A 217 10.47 11.96 -2.55
CA ARG A 217 9.50 12.47 -1.55
C ARG A 217 9.10 13.91 -1.87
N ARG A 218 10.02 14.72 -2.39
CA ARG A 218 9.80 16.09 -2.87
C ARG A 218 8.91 16.12 -4.12
N ARG A 219 9.21 15.31 -5.14
CA ARG A 219 8.38 15.18 -6.36
C ARG A 219 6.99 14.62 -6.07
N HIS A 220 6.85 13.67 -5.14
CA HIS A 220 5.56 13.12 -4.71
C HIS A 220 4.71 14.15 -3.98
N GLN A 221 5.28 14.91 -3.04
CA GLN A 221 4.57 16.04 -2.41
C GLN A 221 4.18 17.11 -3.42
N GLN A 222 5.02 17.38 -4.42
CA GLN A 222 4.71 18.30 -5.51
C GLN A 222 3.57 17.77 -6.40
N GLY A 223 3.56 16.48 -6.73
CA GLY A 223 2.47 15.82 -7.45
C GLY A 223 1.14 15.85 -6.69
N LEU A 224 1.16 15.56 -5.38
CA LEU A 224 -0.02 15.69 -4.52
C LEU A 224 -0.54 17.13 -4.46
N ARG A 225 0.34 18.14 -4.41
CA ARG A 225 -0.03 19.56 -4.47
C ARG A 225 -0.63 19.95 -5.83
N MET A 226 -0.09 19.44 -6.94
CA MET A 226 -0.63 19.65 -8.28
C MET A 226 -2.03 19.02 -8.43
N MET A 227 -2.24 17.82 -7.91
CA MET A 227 -3.53 17.13 -7.90
C MET A 227 -4.57 17.89 -7.05
N GLN A 228 -4.17 18.38 -5.87
CA GLN A 228 -5.02 19.24 -5.03
C GLN A 228 -5.33 20.58 -5.71
N ALA A 229 -4.35 21.21 -6.37
CA ALA A 229 -4.55 22.46 -7.12
C ALA A 229 -5.49 22.26 -8.32
N GLY A 230 -5.37 21.14 -9.05
CA GLY A 230 -6.29 20.77 -10.13
C GLY A 230 -7.72 20.54 -9.63
N HIS A 231 -7.89 19.90 -8.47
CA HIS A 231 -9.19 19.73 -7.82
C HIS A 231 -9.82 21.07 -7.39
N VAL A 232 -9.01 22.00 -6.86
CA VAL A 232 -9.46 23.34 -6.47
C VAL A 232 -9.82 24.18 -7.71
N SER A 233 -9.04 24.12 -8.79
CA SER A 233 -9.37 24.81 -10.05
C SER A 233 -10.64 24.24 -10.71
N GLN A 234 -10.87 22.93 -10.66
CA GLN A 234 -12.13 22.34 -11.14
C GLN A 234 -13.33 22.72 -10.26
N GLN A 235 -13.17 22.75 -8.93
CA GLN A 235 -14.22 23.20 -8.00
C GLN A 235 -14.53 24.70 -8.13
N GLN A 236 -13.57 25.54 -8.53
CA GLN A 236 -13.77 26.96 -8.80
C GLN A 236 -14.35 27.23 -10.20
N ALA A 237 -14.09 26.36 -11.18
CA ALA A 237 -14.64 26.47 -12.53
C ALA A 237 -16.12 26.06 -12.62
N GLN A 238 -16.57 25.08 -11.83
CA GLN A 238 -17.95 24.59 -11.86
C GLN A 238 -19.02 25.68 -11.54
N PRO A 239 -18.86 26.55 -10.52
CA PRO A 239 -19.79 27.64 -10.25
C PRO A 239 -19.79 28.72 -11.36
N GLN A 240 -18.64 28.99 -11.97
CA GLN A 240 -18.53 30.01 -13.02
C GLN A 240 -19.16 29.55 -14.34
N GLN A 241 -18.96 28.28 -14.72
CA GLN A 241 -19.63 27.69 -15.87
C GLN A 241 -21.15 27.63 -15.66
N HIS A 242 -21.60 27.23 -14.47
CA HIS A 242 -23.04 27.20 -14.16
C HIS A 242 -23.67 28.60 -14.20
N GLN A 243 -23.00 29.63 -13.68
CA GLN A 243 -23.48 31.02 -13.78
C GLN A 243 -23.48 31.55 -15.22
N GLN A 244 -22.51 31.14 -16.05
CA GLN A 244 -22.47 31.53 -17.45
C GLN A 244 -23.59 30.87 -18.26
N GLU A 245 -23.88 29.59 -18.01
CA GLU A 245 -25.03 28.87 -18.58
C GLU A 245 -26.37 29.52 -18.17
N GLN A 246 -26.53 29.87 -16.90
CA GLN A 246 -27.73 30.56 -16.42
C GLN A 246 -27.94 31.91 -17.11
N ARG A 247 -26.89 32.72 -17.27
CA ARG A 247 -26.96 34.00 -18.00
C ARG A 247 -27.31 33.80 -19.48
N GLN A 248 -26.78 32.77 -20.13
CA GLN A 248 -27.12 32.46 -21.53
C GLN A 248 -28.57 32.03 -21.68
N LEU A 249 -29.08 31.21 -20.75
CA LEU A 249 -30.49 30.82 -20.69
C LEU A 249 -31.43 32.02 -20.47
N GLU A 250 -31.04 32.95 -19.62
CA GLU A 250 -31.83 34.16 -19.35
C GLU A 250 -31.84 35.13 -20.54
N GLN A 251 -30.71 35.30 -21.22
CA GLN A 251 -30.64 36.05 -22.48
C GLN A 251 -31.47 35.40 -23.59
N ALA A 252 -31.44 34.07 -23.69
CA ALA A 252 -32.25 33.34 -24.67
C ALA A 252 -33.75 33.49 -24.40
N LYS A 253 -34.16 33.53 -23.13
CA LYS A 253 -35.56 33.80 -22.75
C LYS A 253 -35.98 35.22 -23.13
N GLN A 254 -35.18 36.23 -22.81
CA GLN A 254 -35.47 37.62 -23.18
C GLN A 254 -35.60 37.80 -24.70
N GLN A 255 -34.69 37.21 -25.48
CA GLN A 255 -34.78 37.23 -26.94
C GLN A 255 -36.00 36.48 -27.49
N GLY A 256 -36.49 35.47 -26.77
CA GLY A 256 -37.73 34.76 -27.09
C GLY A 256 -38.96 35.62 -26.85
N GLU A 257 -39.00 36.31 -25.71
CA GLU A 257 -40.08 37.24 -25.34
C GLU A 257 -40.15 38.45 -26.28
N GLU A 258 -39.01 39.05 -26.64
CA GLU A 258 -38.94 40.12 -27.62
C GLU A 258 -39.45 39.68 -29.00
N ARG A 259 -39.09 38.47 -29.43
CA ARG A 259 -39.61 37.90 -30.69
C ARG A 259 -41.11 37.69 -30.65
N GLN A 260 -41.67 37.23 -29.52
CA GLN A 260 -43.12 37.09 -29.35
C GLN A 260 -43.84 38.45 -29.35
N GLN A 261 -43.26 39.47 -28.71
CA GLN A 261 -43.81 40.82 -28.72
C GLN A 261 -43.80 41.45 -30.12
N GLN A 262 -42.69 41.29 -30.86
CA GLN A 262 -42.60 41.75 -32.26
C GLN A 262 -43.63 41.04 -33.15
N HIS A 263 -43.79 39.72 -32.97
CA HIS A 263 -44.77 38.95 -33.72
C HIS A 263 -46.22 39.36 -33.39
N GLY A 264 -46.52 39.64 -32.12
CA GLY A 264 -47.81 40.17 -31.67
C GLY A 264 -48.13 41.56 -32.24
N GLN A 265 -47.14 42.46 -32.27
CA GLN A 265 -47.31 43.79 -32.88
C GLN A 265 -47.50 43.71 -34.40
N GLN A 266 -46.82 42.78 -35.07
CA GLN A 266 -46.96 42.56 -36.51
C GLN A 266 -48.34 42.00 -36.87
N GLN A 267 -48.90 41.10 -36.04
CA GLN A 267 -50.27 40.61 -36.21
C GLN A 267 -51.33 41.69 -35.94
N GLN A 268 -51.12 42.58 -34.95
CA GLN A 268 -52.02 43.72 -34.72
C GLN A 268 -52.00 44.73 -35.89
N GLN A 269 -50.84 44.99 -36.49
CA GLN A 269 -50.75 45.86 -37.67
C GLN A 269 -51.41 45.23 -38.90
N GLN A 270 -51.31 43.90 -39.09
CA GLN A 270 -52.00 43.22 -40.19
C GLN A 270 -53.52 43.10 -39.97
N GLY A 271 -53.98 42.98 -38.71
CA GLY A 271 -55.40 43.00 -38.36
C GLY A 271 -56.08 44.37 -38.55
N ALA A 272 -55.33 45.47 -38.43
CA ALA A 272 -55.84 46.82 -38.63
C ALA A 272 -56.05 47.18 -40.12
N VAL A 273 -55.37 46.50 -41.05
CA VAL A 273 -55.50 46.75 -42.50
C VAL A 273 -56.75 46.09 -43.10
N VAL A 274 -57.33 45.08 -42.44
CA VAL A 274 -58.47 44.30 -42.97
C VAL A 274 -59.84 44.95 -42.63
N CYS A 275 -59.91 45.90 -41.69
CA CYS A 275 -61.17 46.55 -41.29
C CYS A 275 -61.40 47.96 -41.90
N GLY A 276 -60.61 48.36 -42.90
CA GLY A 276 -60.60 49.72 -43.45
C GLY A 276 -61.10 49.87 -44.90
N GLY A 277 -61.79 48.88 -45.46
CA GLY A 277 -62.27 48.94 -46.84
C GLY A 277 -63.67 48.37 -46.97
N ASP A 278 -64.68 49.21 -46.76
CA ASP A 278 -65.94 49.24 -47.52
C ASP A 278 -66.90 50.24 -46.86
N SER A 279 -66.93 51.47 -47.37
CA SER A 279 -68.09 52.36 -47.32
C SER A 279 -67.92 53.52 -48.32
N VAL A 280 -68.68 53.38 -49.41
CA VAL A 280 -69.15 54.37 -50.40
C VAL A 280 -68.16 54.87 -51.45
#